data_AF-A0A961HBC8-F1
#
_entry.id   AF-A0A961HBC8-F1
#
_cell.length_a   1.000
_cell.length_b   1.000
_cell.length_c   1.000
_cell.angle_alpha   90.00
_cell.angle_beta   90.00
_cell.angle_gamma   90.00
#
_symmetry.space_group_name_H-M   'P 1'
#
loop_
_entity.id
_entity.type
_entity.pdbx_description
1 polymer ?
#
loop_
_entity_poly.entity_id
_entity_poly.type
_entity_poly.pdbx_seq_one_letter_code
_entity_poly.pdbx_strand_id
1 'polypeptide(L)'
;VDDALARAHYAEHAEKPFFGSLVEFITSGPVVAAIVEGPRAIAAWRQLAGGTDPVEKATPGTIRGDFGLETQFNLVHGSDSPESAAREIGLWFPAL
;
A
#
# COMPACT_ATOMS: atom_id res chain seq x y z
N VAL A 1 5.21 -9.42 8.25
CA VAL A 1 6.23 -8.79 7.37
C VAL A 1 7.48 -8.62 8.22
N ASP A 2 8.66 -9.00 7.75
CA ASP A 2 9.88 -8.74 8.53
C ASP A 2 10.32 -7.27 8.40
N ASP A 3 11.11 -6.79 9.38
CA ASP A 3 11.54 -5.38 9.46
C ASP A 3 12.38 -4.96 8.25
N ALA A 4 13.21 -5.85 7.70
CA ALA A 4 14.05 -5.56 6.55
C ALA A 4 13.21 -5.32 5.29
N LEU A 5 12.23 -6.19 5.02
CA LEU A 5 11.29 -6.05 3.92
C LEU A 5 10.41 -4.80 4.08
N ALA A 6 9.91 -4.54 5.29
CA ALA A 6 9.09 -3.34 5.55
C ALA A 6 9.86 -2.04 5.28
N ARG A 7 11.12 -1.95 5.72
CA ARG A 7 11.98 -0.78 5.48
C ARG A 7 12.35 -0.63 4.02
N ALA A 8 12.64 -1.73 3.31
CA ALA A 8 12.93 -1.70 1.88
C ALA A 8 11.70 -1.25 1.08
N HIS A 9 10.51 -1.73 1.44
CA HIS A 9 9.26 -1.33 0.81
C HIS A 9 8.97 0.16 0.98
N TYR A 10 9.19 0.71 2.18
CA TYR A 10 8.95 2.13 2.48
C TYR A 10 10.20 3.02 2.38
N ALA A 11 11.26 2.58 1.67
CA ALA A 11 12.54 3.29 1.64
C ALA A 11 12.42 4.76 1.19
N GLU A 12 11.46 5.08 0.32
CA GLU A 12 11.15 6.43 -0.15
C GLU A 12 10.65 7.38 0.96
N HIS A 13 10.30 6.83 2.12
CA HIS A 13 9.79 7.57 3.26
C HIS A 13 10.76 7.57 4.44
N ALA A 14 11.99 7.05 4.29
CA ALA A 14 12.95 6.88 5.38
C ALA A 14 13.24 8.18 6.19
N GLU A 15 13.22 9.34 5.54
CA GLU A 15 13.44 10.64 6.18
C GLU A 15 12.16 11.29 6.73
N LYS A 16 11.00 10.65 6.55
CA LYS A 16 9.72 11.21 7.01
C LYS A 16 9.53 10.92 8.51
N PRO A 17 9.00 11.88 9.29
CA PRO A 17 8.79 11.68 10.73
C PRO A 17 7.91 10.47 11.08
N PHE A 18 7.01 10.07 10.18
CA PHE A 18 6.09 8.95 10.37
C PHE A 18 6.66 7.58 9.94
N PHE A 19 7.89 7.52 9.44
CA PHE A 19 8.47 6.27 8.92
C PHE A 19 8.53 5.15 9.96
N GLY A 20 8.89 5.48 11.21
CA GLY A 20 8.94 4.52 12.31
C GLY A 20 7.58 3.86 12.56
N SER A 21 6.53 4.68 12.71
CA SER A 21 5.15 4.20 12.91
C SER A 21 4.63 3.40 11.72
N LEU A 22 5.04 3.74 10.50
CA LEU A 22 4.67 3.01 9.29
C LEU A 22 5.27 1.60 9.26
N VAL A 23 6.55 1.47 9.64
CA VAL A 23 7.23 0.16 9.75
C VAL A 23 6.65 -0.65 10.91
N GLU A 24 6.38 -0.04 12.07
CA GLU A 24 5.75 -0.70 13.19
C GLU A 24 4.36 -1.24 12.82
N PHE A 25 3.56 -0.45 12.11
CA PHE A 25 2.21 -0.84 11.69
C PHE A 25 2.22 -2.04 10.75
N ILE A 26 3.01 -2.01 9.67
CA ILE A 26 3.04 -3.11 8.69
C ILE A 26 3.64 -4.41 9.25
N THR A 27 4.48 -4.30 10.29
CA THR A 27 5.09 -5.46 10.96
C THR A 27 4.25 -5.99 12.13
N SER A 28 3.23 -5.24 12.59
CA SER A 28 2.38 -5.59 13.73
C SER A 28 1.50 -6.83 13.53
N GLY A 29 1.31 -7.28 12.29
CA GLY A 29 0.44 -8.41 11.97
C GLY A 29 0.76 -9.09 10.64
N PRO A 30 0.06 -10.20 10.33
CA PRO A 30 0.13 -10.82 9.02
C PRO A 30 -0.53 -9.92 7.96
N VAL A 31 -0.04 -10.01 6.73
CA VAL A 31 -0.60 -9.29 5.57
C VAL A 31 -0.90 -10.27 4.45
N VAL A 32 -1.75 -9.84 3.52
CA VAL A 32 -1.93 -10.52 2.24
C VAL A 32 -1.20 -9.71 1.17
N ALA A 33 -0.19 -10.30 0.54
CA ALA A 33 0.47 -9.74 -0.64
C ALA A 33 -0.05 -10.44 -1.89
N ALA A 34 -0.32 -9.68 -2.94
CA ALA A 34 -0.81 -10.20 -4.22
C ALA A 34 -0.28 -9.38 -5.39
N ILE A 35 -0.15 -10.03 -6.54
CA ILE A 35 0.11 -9.37 -7.83
C ILE A 35 -1.21 -9.34 -8.59
N VAL A 36 -1.67 -8.14 -8.95
CA VAL A 36 -2.88 -7.94 -9.74
C VAL A 36 -2.48 -7.58 -11.17
N GLU A 37 -2.90 -8.40 -12.12
CA GLU A 37 -2.61 -8.22 -13.54
C GLU A 37 -3.88 -7.84 -14.31
N GLY A 38 -3.72 -6.99 -15.33
CA GLY A 38 -4.78 -6.68 -16.28
C GLY A 38 -4.58 -5.34 -16.98
N PRO A 39 -5.48 -4.99 -17.91
CA PRO A 39 -5.45 -3.70 -18.59
C PRO A 39 -5.52 -2.55 -17.58
N ARG A 40 -4.51 -1.67 -17.61
CA ARG A 40 -4.42 -0.51 -16.69
C ARG A 40 -4.48 -0.88 -15.20
N ALA A 41 -3.95 -2.04 -14.81
CA ALA A 41 -4.06 -2.59 -13.45
C ALA A 41 -3.75 -1.59 -12.33
N ILE A 42 -2.65 -0.83 -12.45
CA ILE A 42 -2.26 0.18 -11.45
C ILE A 42 -3.37 1.23 -11.26
N ALA A 43 -3.84 1.84 -12.35
CA ALA A 43 -4.89 2.85 -12.27
C ALA A 43 -6.22 2.26 -11.78
N ALA A 44 -6.57 1.06 -12.22
CA ALA A 44 -7.79 0.38 -11.82
C ALA A 44 -7.78 0.03 -10.31
N TRP A 45 -6.67 -0.51 -9.80
CA TRP A 45 -6.51 -0.81 -8.38
C TRP A 45 -6.59 0.46 -7.53
N ARG A 46 -5.91 1.53 -7.94
CA ARG A 46 -5.98 2.83 -7.21
C ARG A 46 -7.40 3.40 -7.18
N GLN A 47 -8.17 3.22 -8.26
CA GLN A 47 -9.58 3.61 -8.30
C GLN A 47 -10.42 2.77 -7.33
N LEU A 48 -10.22 1.45 -7.29
CA LEU A 48 -10.92 0.54 -6.38
C LEU A 48 -10.56 0.79 -4.91
N ALA A 49 -9.29 1.05 -4.61
CA ALA A 49 -8.81 1.32 -3.27
C ALA A 49 -9.39 2.62 -2.69
N GLY A 50 -9.49 3.67 -3.51
CA GLY A 50 -9.91 5.01 -3.08
C GLY A 50 -8.76 5.87 -2.56
N GLY A 51 -9.04 7.15 -2.33
CA GLY A 51 -8.08 8.13 -1.81
C GLY A 51 -7.49 7.72 -0.45
N THR A 52 -6.27 8.22 -0.14
CA THR A 52 -5.52 7.81 1.06
C THR A 52 -6.23 8.14 2.37
N ASP A 53 -6.97 9.25 2.42
CA ASP A 53 -7.85 9.62 3.52
C ASP A 53 -9.24 9.01 3.28
N PRO A 54 -9.68 8.03 4.10
CA PRO A 54 -10.95 7.35 3.89
C PRO A 54 -12.19 8.24 3.92
N VAL A 55 -12.17 9.32 4.72
CA VAL A 55 -13.34 10.16 4.96
C VAL A 55 -13.38 11.34 4.00
N GLU A 56 -12.25 12.03 3.85
CA GLU A 56 -12.19 13.28 3.06
C GLU A 56 -11.89 13.05 1.58
N LYS A 57 -11.21 11.95 1.22
CA LYS A 57 -10.65 11.76 -0.13
C LYS A 57 -11.09 10.48 -0.85
N ALA A 58 -11.57 9.47 -0.13
CA ALA A 58 -12.10 8.26 -0.75
C ALA A 58 -13.56 8.45 -1.16
N THR A 59 -13.93 7.96 -2.33
CA THR A 59 -15.32 8.01 -2.81
C THR A 59 -16.10 6.83 -2.22
N PRO A 60 -17.37 7.01 -1.83
CA PRO A 60 -18.24 5.88 -1.46
C PRO A 60 -18.27 4.80 -2.56
N GLY A 61 -18.24 3.53 -2.17
CA GLY A 61 -18.10 2.38 -3.06
C GLY A 61 -16.65 1.93 -3.31
N THR A 62 -15.65 2.68 -2.81
CA THR A 62 -14.25 2.25 -2.80
C THR A 62 -13.94 1.51 -1.50
N ILE A 63 -12.89 0.68 -1.49
CA ILE A 63 -12.50 -0.10 -0.31
C ILE A 63 -12.30 0.83 0.90
N ARG A 64 -11.57 1.94 0.74
CA ARG A 64 -11.34 2.89 1.83
C ARG A 64 -12.60 3.67 2.18
N GLY A 65 -13.39 4.09 1.19
CA GLY A 65 -14.62 4.84 1.44
C GLY A 65 -15.67 4.05 2.22
N ASP A 66 -15.75 2.74 1.99
CA ASP A 66 -16.77 1.89 2.63
C ASP A 66 -16.32 1.31 3.98
N PHE A 67 -15.02 1.10 4.18
CA PHE A 67 -14.51 0.33 5.32
C PHE A 67 -13.47 1.06 6.17
N GLY A 68 -12.90 2.17 5.71
CA GLY A 68 -11.88 2.93 6.42
C GLY A 68 -12.46 4.12 7.19
N LEU A 69 -11.83 4.47 8.31
CA LEU A 69 -12.17 5.66 9.11
C LEU A 69 -10.97 6.58 9.37
N GLU A 70 -9.76 6.03 9.31
CA GLU A 70 -8.53 6.73 9.67
C GLU A 70 -7.47 6.55 8.59
N THR A 71 -6.71 7.61 8.29
CA THR A 71 -5.65 7.57 7.25
C THR A 71 -4.58 6.52 7.55
N GLN A 72 -4.23 6.32 8.83
CA GLN A 72 -3.22 5.33 9.24
C GLN A 72 -3.73 3.88 9.09
N PHE A 73 -5.05 3.66 9.19
CA PHE A 73 -5.70 2.35 9.11
C PHE A 73 -6.55 2.22 7.84
N ASN A 74 -5.99 2.62 6.69
CA ASN A 74 -6.70 2.67 5.41
C ASN A 74 -6.73 1.34 4.62
N LEU A 75 -6.50 0.22 5.33
CA LEU A 75 -6.74 -1.18 4.93
C LEU A 75 -5.85 -1.76 3.83
N VAL A 76 -5.67 -1.06 2.70
CA VAL A 76 -5.02 -1.59 1.50
C VAL A 76 -3.90 -0.68 1.01
N HIS A 77 -2.87 -1.27 0.40
CA HIS A 77 -1.78 -0.59 -0.31
C HIS A 77 -1.89 -0.85 -1.82
N GLY A 78 -1.28 0.01 -2.63
CA GLY A 78 -1.10 -0.23 -4.05
C GLY A 78 -0.04 0.68 -4.64
N SER A 79 0.79 0.13 -5.52
CA SER A 79 1.82 0.89 -6.22
C SER A 79 1.20 2.06 -7.00
N ASP A 80 1.91 3.19 -7.07
CA ASP A 80 1.39 4.41 -7.67
C ASP A 80 1.77 4.62 -9.14
N SER A 81 2.76 3.85 -9.61
CA SER A 81 3.47 3.98 -10.87
C SER A 81 4.05 2.62 -11.33
N PRO A 82 4.33 2.43 -12.63
CA PRO A 82 4.98 1.22 -13.14
C PRO A 82 6.34 0.95 -12.47
N GLU A 83 7.11 1.99 -12.18
CA GLU A 83 8.42 1.90 -11.54
C GLU A 83 8.30 1.41 -10.09
N SER A 84 7.36 1.99 -9.34
CA SER A 84 7.03 1.52 -7.99
C SER A 84 6.53 0.07 -8.00
N ALA A 85 5.65 -0.28 -8.94
CA ALA A 85 5.13 -1.63 -9.07
C ALA A 85 6.23 -2.67 -9.34
N ALA A 86 7.15 -2.38 -10.27
CA ALA A 86 8.26 -3.28 -10.58
C ALA A 86 9.17 -3.51 -9.36
N ARG A 87 9.49 -2.44 -8.62
CA ARG A 87 10.27 -2.52 -7.38
C ARG A 87 9.56 -3.33 -6.31
N GLU A 88 8.29 -3.02 -6.05
CA GLU A 88 7.50 -3.70 -5.02
C GLU A 88 7.33 -5.18 -5.32
N ILE A 89 7.02 -5.56 -6.58
CA ILE A 89 6.94 -6.96 -6.99
C ILE A 89 8.27 -7.69 -6.73
N GLY A 90 9.40 -7.09 -7.12
CA GLY A 90 10.72 -7.68 -6.89
C GLY A 90 11.10 -7.83 -5.42
N LEU A 91 10.58 -6.96 -4.54
CA LEU A 91 10.77 -7.07 -3.09
C LEU A 91 9.92 -8.19 -2.47
N TRP A 92 8.62 -8.24 -2.82
CA TRP A 92 7.67 -9.15 -2.18
C TRP A 92 7.66 -10.55 -2.79
N PHE A 93 8.06 -10.69 -4.05
CA PHE A 93 8.09 -11.94 -4.80
C PHE A 93 9.43 -12.12 -5.55
N PRO A 94 10.57 -12.26 -4.85
CA PRO A 94 11.91 -12.23 -5.46
C PRO A 94 12.26 -13.41 -6.38
N ALA A 95 11.36 -14.39 -6.51
CA ALA A 95 11.52 -15.57 -7.37
C ALA A 95 10.71 -15.50 -8.68
N LEU A 96 10.02 -14.39 -8.94
CA LEU A 96 9.35 -14.06 -10.20
C LEU A 96 10.28 -13.22 -11.09
#